data_AF-T2SBN9-F1
#
_entry.id   AF-T2SBN9-F1
#
_cell.length_a   1.000
_cell.length_b   1.000
_cell.length_c   1.000
_cell.angle_alpha   90.00
_cell.angle_beta   90.00
_cell.angle_gamma   90.00
#
_symmetry.space_group_name_H-M   'P 1'
#
loop_
_entity.id
_entity.type
_entity.pdbx_description
1 polymer ?
#
loop_
_entity_poly.entity_id
_entity_poly.type
_entity_poly.pdbx_seq_one_letter_code
_entity_poly.pdbx_strand_id
1 'polypeptide(L)'
;MGVAIVLFLTLILLFLVLRDFGLMSLKQKILAFLMVGIIGASISVYTYKQNQQNQQEIALQRAFLRGETLLCKDIKVDNKTFNLVSGTLSFLGKKQTPMKDVLVDLDSCQTLQKDPLIQP
;
A
#
# COMPACT_ATOMS: atom_id res chain seq x y z
N MET A 1 -0.27 -11.73 9.22
CA MET A 1 0.75 -12.65 9.76
C MET A 1 0.39 -14.12 9.58
N GLY A 2 -0.81 -14.59 9.95
CA GLY A 2 -1.17 -16.01 9.88
C GLY A 2 -1.03 -16.65 8.48
N VAL A 3 -1.50 -15.98 7.43
CA VAL A 3 -1.44 -16.51 6.06
C VAL A 3 0.00 -16.77 5.59
N ALA A 4 0.94 -15.88 5.90
CA ALA A 4 2.34 -16.04 5.51
C ALA A 4 3.01 -17.25 6.19
N ILE A 5 2.67 -17.49 7.47
CA ILE A 5 3.18 -18.64 8.23
C ILE A 5 2.63 -19.94 7.64
N VAL A 6 1.33 -19.99 7.34
CA VAL A 6 0.69 -21.16 6.73
C VAL A 6 1.28 -21.47 5.36
N LEU A 7 1.50 -20.46 4.51
CA LEU A 7 2.10 -20.60 3.18
C LEU A 7 3.56 -21.07 3.25
N PHE A 8 4.32 -20.58 4.23
CA PHE A 8 5.70 -21.00 4.43
C PHE A 8 5.78 -22.46 4.89
N LEU A 9 4.92 -22.88 5.82
CA LEU A 9 4.86 -24.25 6.32
C LEU A 9 4.46 -25.25 5.21
N THR A 10 3.50 -24.88 4.36
CA THR A 10 3.09 -25.75 3.24
C THR A 10 4.18 -25.92 2.19
N LEU A 11 4.94 -24.86 1.87
CA LEU A 11 6.09 -24.93 0.96
C LEU A 11 7.22 -25.80 1.51
N ILE A 12 7.50 -25.71 2.83
CA ILE A 12 8.49 -26.58 3.48
C ILE A 12 8.07 -28.05 3.42
N LEU A 13 6.80 -28.34 3.75
CA LEU A 13 6.28 -29.71 3.72
C LEU A 13 6.39 -30.30 2.30
N LEU A 14 5.98 -29.54 1.30
CA LEU A 14 6.08 -29.95 -0.11
C LEU A 14 7.53 -30.21 -0.53
N PHE A 15 8.47 -29.36 -0.11
CA PHE A 15 9.90 -29.56 -0.37
C PHE A 15 10.45 -30.83 0.28
N LEU A 16 10.06 -31.14 1.52
CA LEU A 16 10.48 -32.36 2.22
C LEU A 16 9.97 -33.61 1.53
N VAL A 17 8.69 -33.61 1.12
CA VAL A 17 8.07 -34.72 0.38
C VAL A 17 8.80 -34.94 -0.94
N LEU A 18 9.03 -33.89 -1.74
CA LEU A 18 9.74 -33.99 -3.02
C LEU A 18 11.20 -34.47 -2.87
N ARG A 19 11.85 -34.13 -1.75
CA ARG A 19 13.22 -34.58 -1.44
C ARG A 19 13.29 -36.08 -1.17
N ASP A 20 12.34 -36.63 -0.42
CA ASP A 20 12.30 -38.05 -0.03
C ASP A 20 12.05 -38.98 -1.23
N PHE A 21 11.31 -38.53 -2.24
CA PHE A 21 11.09 -39.32 -3.46
C PHE A 21 12.34 -39.47 -4.35
N GLY A 22 13.49 -38.86 -4.01
CA GLY A 22 14.74 -39.03 -4.77
C GLY A 22 14.73 -38.48 -6.20
N LEU A 23 13.64 -37.83 -6.61
CA LEU A 23 13.36 -37.37 -7.97
C LEU A 23 14.20 -36.17 -8.43
N MET A 24 15.05 -35.59 -7.55
CA MET A 24 15.66 -34.29 -7.79
C MET A 24 17.19 -34.32 -7.76
N SER A 25 17.79 -34.14 -8.94
CA SER A 25 19.23 -33.94 -9.10
C SER A 25 19.70 -32.64 -8.42
N LEU A 26 20.98 -32.56 -8.03
CA LEU A 26 21.59 -31.35 -7.43
C LEU A 26 21.32 -30.08 -8.26
N LYS A 27 21.32 -30.18 -9.59
CA LYS A 27 21.01 -29.06 -10.50
C LYS A 27 19.56 -28.58 -10.36
N GLN A 28 18.61 -29.51 -10.26
CA GLN A 28 17.20 -29.18 -10.06
C GLN A 28 16.94 -28.59 -8.67
N LYS A 29 17.65 -29.05 -7.63
CA LYS A 29 17.56 -28.47 -6.27
C LYS A 29 18.03 -27.01 -6.24
N ILE A 30 19.16 -26.72 -6.88
CA ILE A 30 19.68 -25.34 -6.98
C ILE A 30 18.74 -24.46 -7.79
N LEU A 31 18.22 -24.95 -8.92
CA LEU A 31 17.26 -24.22 -9.74
C LEU A 31 15.97 -23.92 -8.96
N ALA A 32 15.43 -24.91 -8.24
CA ALA A 32 14.25 -24.73 -7.41
C ALA A 32 14.49 -23.71 -6.28
N PHE A 33 15.65 -23.77 -5.62
CA PHE A 33 16.04 -22.80 -4.59
C PHE A 33 16.13 -21.38 -5.14
N LEU A 34 16.76 -21.20 -6.31
CA LEU A 34 16.85 -19.90 -6.98
C LEU A 34 15.47 -19.36 -7.35
N MET A 35 14.60 -20.21 -7.91
CA MET A 35 13.23 -19.82 -8.28
C MET A 35 12.43 -19.37 -7.07
N VAL A 36 12.46 -20.15 -5.98
CA VAL A 36 11.80 -19.77 -4.72
C VAL A 36 12.40 -18.50 -4.14
N GLY A 37 13.72 -18.33 -4.21
CA GLY A 37 14.43 -17.13 -3.77
C GLY A 37 13.98 -15.88 -4.52
N ILE A 38 13.86 -15.95 -5.85
CA ILE A 38 13.41 -14.84 -6.70
C ILE A 38 11.96 -14.48 -6.38
N ILE A 39 11.07 -15.47 -6.24
CA ILE A 39 9.67 -15.24 -5.90
C ILE A 39 9.57 -14.60 -4.50
N GLY A 40 10.29 -15.15 -3.52
CA GLY A 40 10.30 -14.62 -2.16
C GLY A 40 10.82 -13.17 -2.08
N ALA A 41 11.91 -12.87 -2.80
CA ALA A 41 12.44 -11.52 -2.91
C ALA A 41 11.43 -10.56 -3.56
N SER A 42 10.78 -10.99 -4.64
CA SER A 42 9.79 -10.18 -5.36
C SER A 42 8.59 -9.84 -4.46
N ILE A 43 8.04 -10.83 -3.75
CA ILE A 43 6.93 -10.63 -2.80
C ILE A 43 7.35 -9.68 -1.68
N SER A 44 8.57 -9.83 -1.17
CA SER A 44 9.09 -8.99 -0.08
C SER A 44 9.19 -7.53 -0.51
N VAL A 45 9.76 -7.27 -1.68
CA VAL A 45 9.88 -5.91 -2.25
C VAL A 45 8.50 -5.30 -2.52
N TYR A 46 7.59 -6.07 -3.12
CA TYR A 46 6.23 -5.62 -3.38
C TYR A 46 5.48 -5.27 -2.09
N THR A 47 5.52 -6.15 -1.10
CA THR A 47 4.87 -5.95 0.20
C THR A 47 5.45 -4.74 0.93
N TYR A 48 6.77 -4.54 0.86
CA TYR A 48 7.42 -3.37 1.46
C TYR A 48 6.92 -2.06 0.82
N LYS A 49 6.86 -1.99 -0.51
CA LYS A 49 6.33 -0.82 -1.23
C LYS A 49 4.86 -0.58 -0.90
N GLN A 50 4.04 -1.63 -0.92
CA GLN A 50 2.62 -1.54 -0.60
C GLN A 50 2.39 -1.02 0.83
N ASN A 51 3.19 -1.49 1.79
CA ASN A 51 3.10 -1.02 3.16
C ASN A 51 3.43 0.47 3.28
N GLN A 52 4.48 0.94 2.59
CA GLN A 52 4.83 2.37 2.57
C GLN A 52 3.70 3.24 2.00
N GLN A 53 3.08 2.82 0.89
CA GLN A 53 1.93 3.53 0.31
C GLN A 53 0.74 3.57 1.28
N ASN A 54 0.39 2.43 1.88
CA ASN A 54 -0.70 2.36 2.85
C ASN A 54 -0.45 3.26 4.08
N GLN A 55 0.78 3.33 4.58
CA GLN A 55 1.11 4.24 5.69
C GLN A 55 0.95 5.72 5.29
N GLN A 56 1.30 6.08 4.05
CA GLN A 56 1.10 7.44 3.54
C GLN A 56 -0.39 7.79 3.41
N GLU A 57 -1.20 6.89 2.84
CA GLU A 57 -2.66 7.07 2.74
C GLU A 57 -3.30 7.22 4.12
N ILE A 58 -2.92 6.39 5.09
CA ILE A 58 -3.39 6.50 6.48
C ILE A 58 -2.98 7.83 7.09
N ALA A 59 -1.75 8.29 6.85
CA ALA A 59 -1.28 9.58 7.35
C ALA A 59 -2.08 10.76 6.77
N LEU A 60 -2.35 10.76 5.47
CA LEU A 60 -3.17 11.78 4.80
C LEU A 60 -4.61 11.79 5.33
N GLN A 61 -5.23 10.61 5.48
CA GLN A 61 -6.57 10.50 6.06
C GLN A 61 -6.61 11.06 7.49
N ARG A 62 -5.62 10.72 8.32
CA ARG A 62 -5.52 11.25 9.70
C ARG A 62 -5.33 12.76 9.71
N ALA A 63 -4.47 13.30 8.85
CA ALA A 63 -4.29 14.75 8.72
C ALA A 63 -5.60 15.45 8.38
N PHE A 64 -6.34 14.95 7.38
CA PHE A 64 -7.67 15.46 7.03
C PHE A 64 -8.66 15.38 8.19
N LEU A 65 -8.71 14.24 8.91
CA LEU A 65 -9.61 14.05 10.06
C LEU A 65 -9.26 14.98 11.23
N ARG A 66 -7.99 15.38 11.39
CA ARG A 66 -7.56 16.42 12.34
C ARG A 66 -7.94 17.84 11.89
N GLY A 67 -8.43 18.01 10.68
CA GLY A 67 -8.81 19.30 10.10
C GLY A 67 -7.68 20.03 9.39
N GLU A 68 -6.59 19.34 9.06
CA GLU A 68 -5.53 19.89 8.21
C GLU A 68 -6.03 20.02 6.76
N THR A 69 -5.52 21.01 6.04
CA THR A 69 -5.75 21.16 4.60
C THR A 69 -4.71 20.37 3.81
N LEU A 70 -5.19 19.51 2.93
CA LEU A 70 -4.38 18.79 1.96
C LEU A 70 -4.37 19.55 0.63
N LEU A 71 -3.27 19.44 -0.11
CA LEU A 71 -3.19 19.91 -1.49
C LEU A 71 -3.23 18.69 -2.40
N CYS A 72 -4.28 18.59 -3.21
CA CYS A 72 -4.48 17.49 -4.14
C CYS A 72 -4.45 18.04 -5.55
N LYS A 73 -3.33 17.81 -6.27
CA LYS A 73 -2.98 18.54 -7.48
C LYS A 73 -3.01 20.05 -7.19
N ASP A 74 -4.01 20.78 -7.67
CA ASP A 74 -4.21 22.22 -7.46
C ASP A 74 -5.43 22.55 -6.58
N ILE A 75 -6.07 21.54 -6.00
CA ILE A 75 -7.29 21.70 -5.20
C ILE A 75 -6.93 21.59 -3.71
N LYS A 76 -7.31 22.61 -2.94
CA LYS A 76 -7.23 22.56 -1.48
C LYS A 76 -8.41 21.76 -0.94
N VAL A 77 -8.10 20.67 -0.26
CA VAL A 77 -9.08 19.75 0.34
C VAL A 77 -9.00 19.86 1.84
N ASP A 78 -10.11 20.25 2.47
CA ASP A 78 -10.21 20.40 3.92
C ASP A 78 -11.55 19.84 4.43
N ASN A 79 -11.63 19.60 5.74
CA ASN A 79 -12.81 18.97 6.36
C ASN A 79 -14.05 19.88 6.42
N LYS A 80 -13.97 21.16 6.04
CA LYS A 80 -15.11 22.08 5.94
C LYS A 80 -15.78 21.92 4.58
N THR A 81 -15.00 21.76 3.51
CA THR A 81 -15.48 21.71 2.12
C THR A 81 -15.68 20.30 1.57
N PHE A 82 -14.96 19.31 2.08
CA PHE A 82 -15.04 17.92 1.62
C PHE A 82 -15.41 16.94 2.75
N ASN A 83 -15.87 15.75 2.36
CA ASN A 83 -16.01 14.56 3.19
C ASN A 83 -15.04 13.49 2.70
N LEU A 84 -14.40 12.77 3.62
CA LEU A 84 -13.62 11.59 3.30
C LEU A 84 -14.54 10.38 3.08
N VAL A 85 -14.39 9.71 1.94
CA VAL A 85 -15.03 8.42 1.64
C VAL A 85 -13.97 7.33 1.77
N SER A 86 -13.80 6.81 2.99
CA SER A 86 -12.73 5.84 3.31
C SER A 86 -12.78 4.55 2.48
N GLY A 87 -13.96 4.16 1.98
CA GLY A 87 -14.10 2.95 1.15
C GLY A 87 -13.47 3.07 -0.24
N THR A 88 -13.43 4.27 -0.80
CA THR A 88 -12.85 4.55 -2.13
C THR A 88 -11.56 5.36 -2.06
N LEU A 89 -11.12 5.71 -0.83
CA LEU A 89 -9.96 6.59 -0.59
C LEU A 89 -10.06 7.88 -1.41
N SER A 90 -11.20 8.55 -1.34
CA SER A 90 -11.44 9.79 -2.06
C SER A 90 -12.18 10.82 -1.21
N PHE A 91 -12.09 12.07 -1.63
CA PHE A 91 -12.77 13.20 -1.03
C PHE A 91 -13.92 13.64 -1.91
N LEU A 92 -15.12 13.70 -1.33
CA LEU A 92 -16.33 14.16 -2.00
C LEU A 92 -16.74 15.51 -1.42
N GLY A 93 -16.88 16.51 -2.28
CA GLY A 93 -17.25 17.85 -1.85
C GLY A 93 -18.67 17.91 -1.29
N LYS A 94 -18.84 18.71 -0.23
CA LYS A 94 -20.12 18.83 0.48
C LYS A 94 -21.13 19.63 -0.33
N LYS A 95 -22.40 19.21 -0.24
CA LYS A 95 -23.53 19.79 -1.00
C LYS A 95 -23.73 21.30 -0.82
N GLN A 96 -23.32 21.87 0.31
CA GLN A 96 -23.48 23.28 0.66
C GLN A 96 -22.23 24.12 0.40
N THR A 97 -21.30 23.61 -0.41
CA THR A 97 -20.01 24.26 -0.67
C THR A 97 -19.78 24.39 -2.17
N PRO A 98 -18.91 25.31 -2.63
CA PRO A 98 -18.58 25.46 -4.05
C PRO A 98 -18.00 24.18 -4.67
N MET A 99 -17.53 23.25 -3.85
CA MET A 99 -16.94 21.98 -4.25
C MET A 99 -17.97 20.86 -4.41
N LYS A 100 -19.28 21.17 -4.40
CA LYS A 100 -20.33 20.15 -4.56
C LYS A 100 -20.08 19.27 -5.79
N ASP A 101 -20.24 17.96 -5.61
CA ASP A 101 -20.07 16.91 -6.63
C ASP A 101 -18.63 16.80 -7.20
N VAL A 102 -17.66 17.52 -6.63
CA VAL A 102 -16.24 17.34 -6.93
C VAL A 102 -15.72 16.13 -6.17
N LEU A 103 -15.11 15.19 -6.90
CA LEU A 103 -14.45 14.02 -6.34
C LEU A 103 -12.94 14.13 -6.59
N VAL A 104 -12.16 13.92 -5.54
CA VAL A 104 -10.69 13.99 -5.58
C VAL A 104 -10.11 12.76 -4.92
N ASP A 105 -9.28 12.02 -5.65
CA ASP A 105 -8.62 10.82 -5.12
C ASP A 105 -7.51 11.18 -4.12
N LEU A 106 -7.43 10.43 -3.02
CA LEU A 106 -6.46 10.64 -1.94
C LEU A 106 -5.01 10.45 -2.41
N ASP A 107 -4.79 9.58 -3.40
CA ASP A 107 -3.47 9.28 -3.97
C ASP A 107 -2.82 10.51 -4.64
N SER A 108 -3.63 11.47 -5.07
CA SER A 108 -3.21 12.73 -5.68
C SER A 108 -2.86 13.83 -4.67
N CYS A 109 -2.98 13.52 -3.37
CA CYS A 109 -2.87 14.49 -2.28
C CYS A 109 -1.52 14.45 -1.57
N GLN A 110 -1.12 15.62 -1.08
CA GLN A 110 0.02 15.81 -0.21
C GLN A 110 -0.31 16.80 0.91
N THR A 111 0.37 16.64 2.05
CA THR A 111 0.29 17.62 3.14
C THR A 111 0.99 18.91 2.71
N LEU A 112 0.38 20.07 2.99
CA LEU A 112 0.99 21.38 2.69
C LEU A 112 2.37 21.59 3.35
N GLN A 113 2.64 20.91 4.47
CA GLN A 113 3.95 20.90 5.15
C GLN A 113 5.09 20.33 4.28
N LYS A 114 4.78 19.58 3.22
CA LYS A 114 5.75 18.91 2.35
C LYS A 114 6.06 19.70 1.08
N ASP A 115 5.48 20.90 0.93
CA ASP A 115 5.79 21.80 -0.18
C ASP A 115 7.11 22.54 0.10
N PRO A 116 8.16 22.36 -0.71
CA PRO A 116 9.43 23.06 -0.53
C PRO A 116 9.31 24.60 -0.66
N LEU A 117 8.16 25.14 -1.11
CA LEU A 117 7.94 26.59 -1.22
C LEU A 117 7.24 27.23 -0.02
N ILE A 118 6.95 26.46 1.04
CA ILE A 118 6.36 26.99 2.28
C ILE A 118 7.20 26.49 3.45
N GLN A 119 8.39 27.07 3.61
CA GLN A 119 9.09 27.08 4.90
C GLN A 119 8.85 28.44 5.57
N PRO A 120 8.54 28.51 6.87
CA PRO A 120 8.82 29.72 7.63
C PRO A 120 10.34 29.97 7.70
#